data_AF-A0A4R5UH05-F1
#
_entry.id   AF-A0A4R5UH05-F1
#
_cell.length_a   1.000
_cell.length_b   1.000
_cell.length_c   1.000
_cell.angle_alpha   90.00
_cell.angle_beta   90.00
_cell.angle_gamma   90.00
#
_symmetry.space_group_name_H-M   'P 1'
#
loop_
_entity.id
_entity.type
_entity.pdbx_description
1 polymer ?
#
loop_
_entity_poly.entity_id
_entity_poly.type
_entity_poly.pdbx_seq_one_letter_code
_entity_poly.pdbx_strand_id
1 'polypeptide(L)' 'MIHSHLKQPVDAHTPEQLRLLQRVFDRACEATGIKKNTLQAEGLAATVIKLYNSGIQDEEKLEVMLETITII' A
#
# COMPACT_ATOMS: atom_id res chain seq x y z
N MET A 1 13.40 -22.09 23.38
CA MET A 1 12.37 -21.93 22.34
C MET A 1 11.60 -20.64 22.61
N ILE A 2 12.14 -19.50 22.20
CA ILE A 2 11.45 -18.20 22.30
C ILE A 2 10.94 -17.85 20.90
N HIS A 3 9.62 -17.64 20.79
CA HIS A 3 8.95 -17.27 19.55
C HIS A 3 9.38 -15.84 19.17
N SER A 4 10.44 -15.76 18.37
CA SER A 4 10.90 -14.53 17.73
C SER A 4 9.97 -14.14 16.59
N HIS A 5 9.14 -13.12 16.77
CA HIS A 5 8.89 -12.04 15.79
C HIS A 5 7.83 -11.05 16.32
N LEU A 6 8.20 -10.28 17.34
CA LEU A 6 7.54 -9.01 17.65
C LEU A 6 8.51 -7.88 17.31
N LYS A 7 8.65 -7.60 16.00
CA LYS A 7 9.10 -6.32 15.47
C LYS A 7 8.84 -6.36 13.97
N GLN A 8 7.67 -5.85 13.56
CA GLN A 8 7.52 -5.42 12.18
C GLN A 8 8.46 -4.22 12.04
N PRO A 9 9.53 -4.28 11.22
CA PRO A 9 10.43 -3.15 11.07
C PRO A 9 9.73 -2.10 10.21
N VAL A 10 9.03 -1.17 10.87
CA VAL A 10 8.69 0.11 10.25
C VAL A 10 9.96 0.90 9.86
N ASP A 11 11.12 0.44 10.33
CA ASP A 11 12.48 0.95 10.08
C ASP A 11 13.12 0.58 8.72
N ALA A 12 12.44 -0.14 7.81
CA ALA A 12 13.03 -0.56 6.53
C ALA A 12 12.28 -0.07 5.28
N HIS A 13 11.43 0.96 5.40
CA HIS A 13 10.96 1.69 4.23
C HIS A 13 11.84 2.93 4.06
N THR A 14 12.77 2.87 3.11
CA THR A 14 13.48 4.07 2.65
C THR A 14 12.46 5.12 2.19
N PRO A 15 12.78 6.42 2.30
CA PRO A 15 11.90 7.49 1.84
C PRO A 15 11.49 7.33 0.37
N GLU A 16 12.29 6.63 -0.42
CA GLU A 16 11.98 6.26 -1.80
C GLU A 16 10.85 5.24 -1.90
N GLN A 17 10.82 4.22 -1.02
CA GLN A 17 9.74 3.24 -0.95
C GLN A 17 8.43 3.87 -0.48
N LEU A 18 8.49 4.76 0.52
CA LEU A 18 7.31 5.53 0.93
C LEU A 18 6.79 6.42 -0.21
N ARG A 19 7.67 7.05 -0.99
CA ARG A 19 7.28 7.83 -2.17
C ARG A 19 6.67 6.98 -3.28
N LEU A 20 7.11 5.74 -3.45
CA LEU A 20 6.52 4.80 -4.41
C LEU A 20 5.11 4.40 -3.96
N LEU A 21 4.97 3.96 -2.70
CA LEU A 21 3.68 3.62 -2.09
C LEU A 21 2.70 4.79 -2.17
N GLN A 22 3.16 6.01 -1.86
CA GLN A 22 2.35 7.21 -1.92
C GLN A 22 1.96 7.58 -3.35
N ARG A 23 2.81 7.38 -4.36
CA ARG A 23 2.48 7.63 -5.78
C ARG A 23 1.45 6.64 -6.33
N VAL A 24 1.63 5.35 -6.05
CA VAL A 24 0.68 4.30 -6.43
C VAL A 24 -0.68 4.55 -5.77
N PHE A 25 -0.66 4.93 -4.49
CA PHE A 25 -1.86 5.34 -3.77
C PHE A 25 -2.54 6.58 -4.36
N ASP A 26 -1.75 7.61 -4.71
CA ASP A 26 -2.27 8.85 -5.30
C ASP A 26 -2.98 8.56 -6.62
N ARG A 27 -2.31 7.81 -7.50
CA ARG A 27 -2.87 7.39 -8.79
C ARG A 27 -4.11 6.53 -8.64
N ALA A 28 -4.11 5.58 -7.70
CA ALA A 28 -5.28 4.78 -7.44
C ALA A 28 -6.45 5.65 -6.92
N CYS A 29 -6.19 6.63 -6.05
CA CYS A 29 -7.21 7.61 -5.63
C CYS A 29 -7.72 8.47 -6.80
N GLU A 30 -6.82 8.94 -7.68
CA GLU A 30 -7.19 9.72 -8.87
C GLU A 30 -8.03 8.90 -9.86
N ALA A 31 -7.62 7.66 -10.15
CA ALA A 31 -8.30 6.75 -11.07
C ALA A 31 -9.70 6.37 -10.57
N THR A 32 -9.87 6.26 -9.25
CA THR A 32 -11.13 5.85 -8.63
C THR A 32 -12.00 7.03 -8.22
N GLY A 33 -11.49 8.26 -8.33
CA GLY A 33 -12.18 9.47 -7.87
C GLY A 33 -12.39 9.53 -6.36
N ILE A 34 -11.69 8.69 -5.58
CA ILE A 34 -11.83 8.62 -4.13
C ILE A 34 -11.13 9.82 -3.52
N LYS A 35 -11.87 10.59 -2.69
CA LYS A 35 -11.23 11.61 -1.86
C LYS A 35 -10.37 10.91 -0.81
N LYS A 36 -9.09 11.29 -0.75
CA LYS A 36 -8.04 10.79 0.17
C LYS A 36 -8.40 10.82 1.67
N ASN A 37 -9.54 11.41 2.04
CA ASN A 37 -10.06 11.57 3.40
C ASN A 37 -11.32 10.71 3.66
N THR A 38 -11.49 9.60 2.94
CA THR A 38 -12.56 8.63 3.18
C THR A 38 -11.98 7.35 3.75
N LEU A 39 -12.82 6.59 4.47
CA LEU A 39 -12.48 5.26 4.97
C LEU A 39 -11.95 4.32 3.86
N GLN A 40 -12.38 4.57 2.62
CA GLN A 40 -11.92 3.83 1.45
C GLN A 40 -10.45 4.14 1.14
N ALA A 41 -10.03 5.40 1.23
CA ALA A 41 -8.65 5.81 1.09
C ALA A 41 -7.76 5.22 2.20
N GLU A 42 -8.22 5.21 3.45
CA GLU A 42 -7.47 4.56 4.55
C GLU A 42 -7.31 3.05 4.34
N GLY A 43 -8.37 2.37 3.92
CA GLY A 43 -8.33 0.93 3.59
C GLY A 43 -7.40 0.63 2.42
N LEU A 44 -7.35 1.52 1.42
CA LEU A 44 -6.51 1.38 0.25
C LEU A 44 -5.01 1.59 0.61
N ALA A 45 -4.71 2.55 1.49
CA ALA A 45 -3.36 2.76 2.02
C ALA A 45 -2.87 1.55 2.82
N ALA A 46 -3.73 1.01 3.71
CA ALA A 46 -3.41 -0.18 4.48
C ALA A 46 -3.19 -1.41 3.58
N THR A 47 -3.94 -1.53 2.50
CA THR A 47 -3.80 -2.60 1.52
C THR A 47 -2.48 -2.49 0.76
N VAL A 48 -2.13 -1.31 0.26
CA VAL A 48 -0.84 -1.01 -0.38
C VAL A 48 0.33 -1.41 0.51
N ILE A 49 0.29 -1.01 1.78
CA ILE A 49 1.35 -1.32 2.74
C ILE A 49 1.42 -2.83 3.00
N LYS A 50 0.28 -3.51 3.12
CA LYS A 50 0.22 -4.97 3.29
C LYS A 50 0.77 -5.72 2.09
N LEU A 51 0.41 -5.34 0.86
CA LEU A 51 0.91 -5.96 -0.36
C LEU A 51 2.43 -5.78 -0.48
N TYR A 52 2.91 -4.58 -0.15
CA TYR A 52 4.34 -4.28 -0.12
C TYR A 52 5.09 -5.13 0.91
N ASN A 53 4.56 -5.23 2.12
CA ASN A 53 5.13 -6.06 3.18
C ASN A 53 5.04 -7.56 2.85
N SER A 54 4.10 -7.97 2.00
CA SER A 54 4.01 -9.33 1.48
C SER A 54 5.07 -9.64 0.41
N GLY A 55 5.89 -8.66 0.01
CA GLY A 55 6.96 -8.80 -0.98
C GLY A 55 6.61 -8.25 -2.37
N ILE A 56 5.44 -7.63 -2.55
CA ILE A 56 5.06 -7.00 -3.83
C ILE A 56 5.58 -5.57 -3.84
N GLN A 57 6.81 -5.40 -4.32
CA GLN A 57 7.46 -4.08 -4.43
C GLN A 57 7.35 -3.46 -5.82
N ASP A 58 6.77 -4.18 -6.78
CA ASP A 58 6.51 -3.70 -8.14
C ASP A 58 5.39 -2.66 -8.15
N GLU A 59 5.70 -1.46 -8.64
CA GLU A 59 4.76 -0.34 -8.80
C GLU A 59 3.53 -0.77 -9.61
N GLU A 60 3.74 -1.39 -10.77
CA GLU A 60 2.68 -1.84 -11.68
C GLU A 60 1.78 -2.92 -11.03
N LYS A 61 2.37 -3.87 -10.30
CA LYS A 61 1.57 -4.90 -9.60
C LYS A 61 0.73 -4.29 -8.50
N LEU A 62 1.28 -3.33 -7.75
CA LEU A 62 0.52 -2.62 -6.73
C LEU A 62 -0.65 -1.86 -7.37
N GLU A 63 -0.42 -1.15 -8.48
CA GLU A 63 -1.47 -0.45 -9.21
C GLU A 63 -2.59 -1.40 -9.69
N VAL A 64 -2.23 -2.51 -10.33
CA VAL A 64 -3.20 -3.52 -10.82
C VAL A 64 -4.00 -4.13 -9.66
N MET A 65 -3.34 -4.44 -8.53
CA MET A 65 -4.03 -5.00 -7.37
C MET A 65 -4.98 -3.98 -6.72
N LEU A 66 -4.60 -2.71 -6.67
CA LEU A 66 -5.48 -1.65 -6.15
C LEU A 66 -6.69 -1.42 -7.05
N GLU A 67 -6.48 -1.41 -8.36
CA GLU A 67 -7.56 -1.28 -9.35
C GLU A 67 -8.55 -2.45 -9.21
N THR A 68 -8.04 -3.67 -9.07
CA THR A 68 -8.86 -4.88 -8.87
C THR A 68 -9.70 -4.81 -7.58
N ILE A 69 -9.14 -4.29 -6.49
CA ILE A 69 -9.82 -4.21 -5.18
C ILE A 69 -10.89 -3.11 -5.16
N THR A 70 -10.81 -2.12 -6.04
CA THR A 70 -11.73 -0.96 -6.04
C THR A 70 -12.94 -1.14 -6.96
N ILE A 71 -12.96 -2.19 -7.80
CA ILE A 71 -14.03 -2.48 -8.78
C ILE A 71 -15.16 -3.37 -8.20
N ILE A 72 -15.21 -3.59 -6.89
CA ILE A 72 -16.23 -4.41 -6.20
C ILE A 72 -17.04 -3.56 -5.23
#